data_AF-C5F1Y9-F1
#
_entry.id   AF-C5F1Y9-F1
#
_cell.length_a   1.000
_cell.length_b   1.000
_cell.length_c   1.000
_cell.angle_alpha   90.00
_cell.angle_beta   90.00
_cell.angle_gamma   90.00
#
_symmetry.space_group_name_H-M   'P 1'
#
loop_
_entity.id
_entity.type
_entity.pdbx_description
1 polymer ?
#
loop_
_entity_poly.entity_id
_entity_poly.type
_entity_poly.pdbx_seq_one_letter_code
_entity_poly.pdbx_strand_id
1 'polypeptide(L)'
;MQKISYQRMKLLRNKNAKIIITNNIEAEALLDLTKKLDYALRILKENAGGLYDYEDVVKNINVIKELITHNSDFIEELYKKIGKDYSKPAAIKFMENKESQ
;
A
#
# COMPACT_ATOMS: atom_id res chain seq x y z
N MET A 1 -5.63 -19.67 25.17
CA MET A 1 -6.21 -19.46 23.83
C MET A 1 -7.15 -18.26 23.86
N GLN A 2 -6.82 -17.15 23.19
CA GLN A 2 -7.75 -16.03 23.02
C GLN A 2 -8.89 -16.45 22.08
N LYS A 3 -10.14 -16.31 22.52
CA LYS A 3 -11.31 -16.66 21.71
C LYS A 3 -11.48 -15.63 20.58
N ILE A 4 -11.45 -16.10 19.33
CA ILE A 4 -11.77 -15.29 18.15
C ILE A 4 -13.28 -14.99 18.19
N SER A 5 -13.68 -13.72 18.05
CA SER A 5 -15.09 -13.34 18.07
C SER A 5 -15.83 -13.86 16.83
N TYR A 6 -17.14 -14.11 16.97
CA TYR A 6 -18.01 -14.57 15.87
C TYR A 6 -17.94 -13.64 14.64
N GLN A 7 -17.82 -12.32 14.86
CA GLN A 7 -17.65 -11.34 13.78
C GLN A 7 -16.31 -11.52 13.04
N ARG A 8 -15.21 -11.76 13.77
CA ARG A 8 -13.90 -12.06 13.17
C ARG A 8 -13.95 -13.37 12.37
N MET A 9 -14.61 -14.41 12.89
CA MET A 9 -14.86 -15.64 12.12
C MET A 9 -15.67 -15.41 10.84
N LYS A 10 -16.65 -14.51 10.86
CA LYS A 10 -17.48 -14.21 9.69
C LYS A 10 -16.68 -13.48 8.61
N LEU A 11 -15.75 -12.61 8.99
CA LEU A 11 -14.82 -11.94 8.07
C LEU A 11 -13.86 -12.94 7.42
N LEU A 12 -13.38 -13.94 8.18
CA LEU A 12 -12.53 -15.02 7.66
C LEU A 12 -13.22 -15.97 6.68
N ARG A 13 -14.57 -15.98 6.63
CA ARG A 13 -15.33 -16.77 5.66
C ARG A 13 -15.38 -16.14 4.27
N ASN A 14 -14.97 -14.89 4.11
CA ASN A 14 -14.82 -14.28 2.80
C ASN A 14 -13.53 -14.81 2.15
N LYS A 15 -13.65 -15.45 0.98
CA LYS A 15 -12.52 -16.05 0.24
C LYS A 15 -11.41 -15.04 -0.09
N ASN A 16 -11.72 -13.75 -0.12
CA ASN A 16 -10.77 -12.68 -0.43
C ASN A 16 -10.29 -11.92 0.82
N ALA A 17 -10.68 -12.34 2.03
CA ALA A 17 -10.24 -11.69 3.25
C ALA A 17 -8.73 -11.91 3.47
N LYS A 18 -8.03 -10.82 3.83
CA LYS A 18 -6.64 -10.85 4.27
C LYS A 18 -6.58 -10.46 5.74
N ILE A 19 -5.85 -11.23 6.54
CA ILE A 19 -5.56 -10.87 7.93
C ILE A 19 -4.27 -10.06 7.93
N ILE A 20 -4.33 -8.86 8.49
CA ILE A 20 -3.15 -8.01 8.74
C ILE A 20 -3.06 -7.81 10.24
N ILE A 21 -1.89 -8.10 10.81
CA ILE A 21 -1.62 -7.93 12.24
C ILE A 21 -0.65 -6.76 12.36
N THR A 22 -1.06 -5.72 13.07
CA THR A 22 -0.24 -4.56 13.42
C THR A 22 0.06 -4.60 14.92
N ASN A 23 1.30 -4.27 15.29
CA ASN A 23 1.75 -4.32 16.69
C ASN A 23 1.86 -2.92 17.34
N ASN A 24 1.65 -1.86 16.56
CA ASN A 24 1.70 -0.48 17.02
C ASN A 24 0.71 0.41 16.25
N ILE A 25 0.44 1.59 16.81
CA ILE A 25 -0.56 2.53 16.30
C ILE A 25 -0.11 3.18 14.98
N GLU A 26 1.20 3.38 14.79
CA GLU A 26 1.78 3.93 13.57
C GLU A 26 1.51 3.04 12.36
N ALA A 27 1.68 1.72 12.53
CA ALA A 27 1.39 0.74 11.47
C ALA A 27 -0.12 0.64 11.18
N GLU A 28 -0.96 0.75 12.21
CA GLU A 28 -2.42 0.77 12.05
C GLU A 28 -2.88 2.01 11.28
N ALA A 29 -2.36 3.20 11.63
CA ALA A 29 -2.65 4.44 10.94
C ALA A 29 -2.18 4.39 9.47
N LEU A 30 -0.99 3.86 9.19
CA LEU A 30 -0.48 3.71 7.83
C LEU A 30 -1.35 2.76 6.99
N LEU A 31 -1.82 1.67 7.59
CA LEU A 31 -2.73 0.74 6.93
C LEU A 31 -4.06 1.42 6.57
N ASP A 32 -4.63 2.22 7.47
CA ASP A 32 -5.86 2.95 7.20
C ASP A 32 -5.71 4.04 6.14
N LEU A 33 -4.58 4.76 6.13
CA LEU A 33 -4.23 5.68 5.05
C LEU A 33 -4.11 4.95 3.70
N THR A 34 -3.48 3.78 3.69
CA THR A 34 -3.31 2.98 2.46
C THR A 34 -4.65 2.52 1.90
N LYS A 35 -5.61 2.12 2.75
CA LYS A 35 -6.98 1.78 2.31
C LYS A 35 -7.70 2.98 1.69
N LYS A 36 -7.57 4.17 2.29
CA LYS A 36 -8.16 5.40 1.72
C LYS A 36 -7.53 5.77 0.39
N LEU A 37 -6.21 5.63 0.29
CA LEU A 37 -5.46 5.88 -0.94
C LEU A 37 -5.87 4.92 -2.06
N ASP A 38 -6.00 3.63 -1.76
CA ASP A 38 -6.46 2.61 -2.72
C ASP A 38 -7.84 2.96 -3.29
N TYR A 39 -8.79 3.33 -2.41
CA TYR A 39 -10.10 3.79 -2.84
C TYR A 39 -10.03 5.02 -3.74
N ALA A 40 -9.26 6.05 -3.36
CA ALA A 40 -9.11 7.27 -4.14
C ALA A 40 -8.47 7.00 -5.51
N LEU A 41 -7.42 6.19 -5.57
CA LEU A 41 -6.74 5.78 -6.81
C LEU A 41 -7.67 5.04 -7.76
N ARG A 42 -8.55 4.18 -7.23
CA ARG A 42 -9.56 3.49 -8.02
C ARG A 42 -10.54 4.48 -8.66
N ILE A 43 -11.10 5.39 -7.87
CA ILE A 43 -12.03 6.42 -8.36
C ILE A 43 -11.36 7.30 -9.43
N LEU A 44 -10.12 7.73 -9.20
CA LEU A 44 -9.37 8.54 -10.17
C LEU A 44 -9.20 7.79 -11.51
N LYS A 45 -8.80 6.52 -11.47
CA LYS A 45 -8.59 5.71 -12.68
C LYS A 45 -9.89 5.41 -13.42
N GLU A 46 -10.96 5.06 -12.69
CA GLU A 46 -12.26 4.73 -13.28
C GLU A 46 -12.91 5.94 -13.98
N ASN A 47 -12.58 7.16 -13.54
CA ASN A 47 -13.16 8.40 -14.07
C ASN A 47 -12.18 9.25 -14.90
N ALA A 48 -11.00 8.70 -15.22
CA ALA A 48 -10.00 9.38 -16.04
C ALA A 48 -10.50 9.58 -17.48
N GLY A 49 -10.32 10.78 -18.03
CA GLY A 49 -10.85 11.17 -19.34
C GLY A 49 -12.36 11.48 -19.35
N GLY A 50 -13.05 11.27 -18.23
CA GLY A 50 -14.46 11.62 -18.04
C GLY A 50 -14.64 12.82 -17.11
N LEU A 51 -14.41 12.59 -15.82
CA LEU A 51 -14.52 13.63 -14.78
C LEU A 51 -13.17 14.29 -14.45
N TYR A 52 -12.08 13.57 -14.68
CA TYR A 52 -10.73 14.04 -14.39
C TYR A 52 -9.89 14.05 -15.66
N ASP A 53 -9.05 15.06 -15.81
CA ASP A 53 -8.08 15.12 -16.90
C ASP A 53 -7.13 13.92 -16.82
N TYR A 54 -6.90 13.27 -17.95
CA TYR A 54 -6.09 12.07 -18.01
C TYR A 54 -4.62 12.34 -17.63
N GLU A 55 -4.06 13.48 -18.05
CA GLU A 55 -2.68 13.86 -17.73
C GLU A 55 -2.51 14.13 -16.23
N ASP A 56 -3.49 14.79 -15.61
CA ASP A 56 -3.49 15.03 -14.17
C ASP A 56 -3.60 13.72 -13.37
N VAL A 57 -4.42 12.77 -13.82
CA VAL A 57 -4.51 11.44 -13.19
C VAL A 57 -3.18 10.71 -13.29
N VAL A 58 -2.54 10.71 -14.46
CA VAL A 58 -1.23 10.08 -14.66
C VAL A 58 -0.17 10.72 -13.76
N LYS A 59 -0.13 12.06 -13.70
CA LYS A 59 0.80 12.81 -12.85
C LYS A 59 0.61 12.45 -11.37
N ASN A 60 -0.61 12.44 -10.87
CA ASN A 60 -0.91 12.07 -9.48
C ASN A 60 -0.50 10.63 -9.17
N ILE A 61 -0.76 9.69 -10.08
CA ILE A 61 -0.33 8.30 -9.93
C ILE A 61 1.19 8.20 -9.84
N ASN A 62 1.93 8.93 -10.68
CA ASN A 62 3.40 8.91 -10.66
C ASN A 62 3.96 9.49 -9.36
N VAL A 63 3.43 10.62 -8.87
CA VAL A 63 3.81 11.16 -7.55
C VAL A 63 3.59 10.14 -6.44
N ILE A 64 2.48 9.40 -6.47
CA ILE A 64 2.21 8.35 -5.48
C ILE A 64 3.19 7.19 -5.58
N LYS A 65 3.59 6.79 -6.80
CA LYS A 65 4.64 5.76 -6.97
C LYS A 65 5.96 6.23 -6.37
N GLU A 66 6.39 7.45 -6.68
CA GLU A 66 7.61 8.03 -6.11
C GLU A 66 7.57 8.03 -4.58
N LEU A 67 6.45 8.42 -3.97
CA LEU A 67 6.29 8.38 -2.51
C LEU A 67 6.44 6.96 -1.95
N ILE A 68 5.87 5.95 -2.61
CA ILE A 68 5.97 4.55 -2.20
C ILE A 68 7.42 4.05 -2.29
N THR A 69 8.12 4.37 -3.39
CA THR A 69 9.53 4.01 -3.59
C THR A 69 10.42 4.65 -2.52
N HIS A 70 10.30 5.97 -2.31
CA HIS A 70 11.08 6.66 -1.27
C HIS A 70 10.81 6.11 0.14
N ASN A 71 9.56 5.78 0.46
CA ASN A 71 9.23 5.15 1.74
C ASN A 71 9.87 3.76 1.88
N SER A 72 9.95 2.98 0.79
CA SER A 72 10.67 1.71 0.80
C SER A 72 12.15 1.91 1.09
N ASP A 73 12.80 2.88 0.45
CA ASP A 73 14.22 3.15 0.64
C ASP A 73 14.50 3.63 2.07
N PHE A 74 13.63 4.48 2.63
CA PHE A 74 13.70 4.86 4.04
C PHE A 74 13.59 3.65 4.97
N ILE A 75 12.67 2.72 4.72
CA ILE A 75 12.53 1.49 5.50
C ILE A 75 13.79 0.62 5.37
N GLU A 76 14.36 0.51 4.18
CA GLU A 76 15.63 -0.20 3.97
C GLU A 76 16.75 0.38 4.84
N GLU A 77 16.88 1.71 4.89
CA GLU A 77 17.84 2.39 5.76
C GLU A 77 17.56 2.16 7.26
N LEU A 78 16.29 2.10 7.67
CA LEU A 78 15.94 1.73 9.05
C LEU A 78 16.36 0.28 9.37
N TYR A 79 16.16 -0.65 8.45
CA TYR A 79 16.56 -2.06 8.60
C TYR A 79 18.07 -2.19 8.76
N LYS A 80 18.87 -1.45 7.97
CA LYS A 80 20.32 -1.37 8.13
C LYS A 80 20.72 -0.92 9.54
N LYS A 81 20.06 0.12 10.07
CA LYS A 81 20.34 0.65 11.42
C LYS A 81 20.06 -0.35 12.54
N ILE A 82 19.08 -1.23 12.38
CA ILE A 82 18.76 -2.28 13.36
C ILE A 82 19.46 -3.62 13.08
N GLY A 83 20.39 -3.65 12.12
CA GLY A 83 21.16 -4.85 11.77
C GLY A 83 20.32 -5.98 11.18
N LYS A 84 19.32 -5.64 10.36
CA LYS A 84 18.43 -6.58 9.69
C LYS A 84 18.47 -6.39 8.17
N ASP A 85 18.26 -7.49 7.45
CA ASP A 85 18.13 -7.46 6.00
C ASP A 85 16.73 -7.04 5.58
N TYR A 86 16.65 -6.12 4.62
CA TYR A 86 15.38 -5.71 4.00
C TYR A 86 15.23 -6.38 2.63
N SER A 87 14.18 -7.20 2.48
CA SER A 87 13.80 -7.74 1.17
C SER A 87 12.76 -6.83 0.53
N LYS A 88 13.20 -5.99 -0.42
CA LYS A 88 12.31 -5.05 -1.12
C LYS A 88 11.11 -5.80 -1.76
N PRO A 89 9.86 -5.41 -1.45
CA PRO A 89 8.67 -6.06 -1.99
C PRO A 89 8.63 -6.08 -3.52
N ALA A 90 8.17 -7.20 -4.09
CA ALA A 90 8.09 -7.38 -5.54
C ALA A 90 7.27 -6.30 -6.26
N ALA A 91 6.18 -5.83 -5.64
CA ALA A 91 5.35 -4.77 -6.20
C ALA A 91 6.13 -3.45 -6.36
N ILE A 92 7.05 -3.14 -5.43
CA ILE A 92 7.88 -1.93 -5.48
C ILE A 92 8.95 -2.08 -6.57
N LYS A 93 9.63 -3.23 -6.63
CA LYS A 93 10.57 -3.55 -7.72
C LYS A 93 9.93 -3.39 -9.10
N PHE A 94 8.66 -3.77 -9.23
CA PHE A 94 7.92 -3.65 -10.49
C PHE A 94 7.61 -2.18 -10.86
N MET A 95 7.46 -1.30 -9.87
CA MET A 95 7.27 0.14 -10.11
C MET A 95 8.56 0.78 -10.61
N GLU A 96 9.70 0.49 -9.95
CA GLU A 96 11.02 1.01 -10.32
C GLU A 96 11.44 0.59 -11.74
N ASN A 97 11.19 -0.66 -12.11
CA ASN A 97 11.58 -1.18 -13.43
C ASN A 97 10.81 -0.54 -14.60
N LYS A 98 9.63 0.03 -14.35
CA LYS A 98 8.80 0.66 -15.39
C LYS A 98 9.25 2.08 -15.76
N GLU A 99 10.16 2.68 -14.99
CA GLU A 99 10.71 4.01 -15.29
C GLU A 99 12.02 3.94 -16.09
N SER A 100 12.57 2.73 -16.29
CA SER A 100 13.79 2.47 -17.08
C SER A 100 13.52 2.04 -18.54
N GLN A 101 12.27 2.09 -18.99
CA GLN A 101 11.82 1.79 -20.37
C GLN A 101 11.03 2.97 -20.92
#